data_AF-A0A955NHX6-F1
#
_entry.id   AF-A0A955NHX6-F1
#
_cell.length_a   1.000
_cell.length_b   1.000
_cell.length_c   1.000
_cell.angle_alpha   90.00
_cell.angle_beta   90.00
_cell.angle_gamma   90.00
#
_symmetry.space_group_name_H-M   'P 1'
#
loop_
_entity.id
_entity.type
_entity.pdbx_description
1 polymer ?
#
loop_
_entity_poly.entity_id
_entity_poly.type
_entity_poly.pdbx_seq_one_letter_code
_entity_poly.pdbx_strand_id
1 'polypeptide(L)' 'MKILVIDKTAVLNSSHERYERIASHPEVELCVFSPTSWHEHMRQVRAERTHHPAYRIELGRT' A
#
# COMPACT_ATOMS: atom_id res chain seq x y z
N MET A 1 3.26 -4.79 17.52
CA MET A 1 4.12 -5.33 16.45
C MET A 1 4.02 -4.40 15.26
N LYS A 2 5.15 -4.00 14.66
CA LYS A 2 5.14 -3.15 13.46
C LYS A 2 5.38 -4.00 12.22
N ILE A 3 4.56 -3.84 11.19
CA ILE A 3 4.70 -4.53 9.91
C ILE A 3 4.92 -3.49 8.81
N LEU A 4 5.97 -3.69 8.02
CA LEU A 4 6.20 -2.98 6.77
C LEU A 4 5.92 -3.93 5.62
N VAL A 5 5.01 -3.54 4.73
CA VAL A 5 4.78 -4.23 3.46
C VAL A 5 5.33 -3.35 2.34
N ILE A 6 6.09 -3.93 1.43
CA ILE A 6 6.53 -3.27 0.19
C ILE A 6 5.72 -3.89 -0.94
N ASP A 7 4.83 -3.12 -1.55
CA ASP A 7 3.96 -3.58 -2.62
C ASP A 7 3.71 -2.48 -3.65
N LYS A 8 4.08 -2.75 -4.91
CA LYS A 8 3.81 -1.85 -6.03
C LYS A 8 2.32 -1.64 -6.31
N THR A 9 1.48 -2.55 -5.86
CA THR A 9 0.03 -2.53 -6.08
C THR A 9 -0.74 -1.99 -4.88
N ALA A 10 -0.06 -1.43 -3.87
CA ALA A 10 -0.68 -1.07 -2.59
C ALA A 10 -1.85 -0.08 -2.69
N VAL A 11 -1.85 0.69 -3.78
CA VAL A 11 -2.79 1.76 -4.11
C VAL A 11 -3.91 1.29 -5.03
N LEU A 12 -3.93 0.00 -5.40
CA LEU A 12 -5.03 -0.65 -6.11
C LEU A 12 -6.06 -1.18 -5.12
N ASN A 13 -7.34 -1.04 -5.46
CA ASN A 13 -8.44 -1.47 -4.60
C ASN A 13 -8.37 -2.95 -4.20
N SER A 14 -7.90 -3.82 -5.09
CA SER A 14 -7.77 -5.26 -4.83
C SER A 14 -6.79 -5.60 -3.70
N SER A 15 -5.83 -4.71 -3.42
CA SER A 15 -4.82 -4.94 -2.38
C SER A 15 -5.28 -4.42 -1.01
N HIS A 16 -6.26 -3.51 -0.97
CA HIS A 16 -6.77 -2.93 0.29
C HIS A 16 -7.40 -3.97 1.22
N GLU A 17 -8.19 -4.91 0.70
CA GLU A 17 -8.84 -5.95 1.53
C GLU A 17 -7.81 -6.78 2.32
N ARG A 18 -6.66 -7.07 1.71
CA ARG A 18 -5.58 -7.79 2.39
C ARG A 18 -4.99 -6.96 3.53
N TYR A 19 -4.78 -5.67 3.32
CA TYR A 19 -4.20 -4.77 4.32
C TYR A 19 -5.15 -4.48 5.47
N GLU A 20 -6.45 -4.36 5.20
CA GLU A 20 -7.47 -4.22 6.23
C GLU A 20 -7.50 -5.43 7.16
N ARG A 21 -7.40 -6.66 6.62
CA ARG A 21 -7.34 -7.87 7.45
C ARG A 21 -6.09 -7.87 8.34
N ILE A 22 -4.93 -7.47 7.83
CA ILE A 22 -3.70 -7.38 8.63
C ILE A 22 -3.81 -6.30 9.70
N ALA A 23 -4.33 -5.11 9.34
CA ALA A 23 -4.51 -3.98 10.24
C ALA A 23 -5.67 -4.17 11.25
N SER A 24 -6.54 -5.17 11.04
CA SER A 24 -7.62 -5.49 11.99
C SER A 24 -7.13 -6.09 13.31
N HIS A 25 -5.88 -6.56 13.35
CA HIS A 25 -5.25 -7.06 14.57
C HIS A 25 -4.84 -5.88 15.47
N PRO A 26 -5.38 -5.77 16.70
CA PRO A 26 -5.20 -4.59 17.54
C PRO A 26 -3.75 -4.33 17.97
N GLU A 27 -2.90 -5.37 17.96
CA GLU A 27 -1.47 -5.28 18.25
C GLU A 27 -0.62 -4.93 17.01
N VAL A 28 -1.21 -4.76 15.83
CA VAL A 28 -0.50 -4.51 14.57
C VAL A 28 -0.57 -3.03 14.18
N GLU A 29 0.60 -2.44 13.99
CA GLU A 29 0.75 -1.17 13.29
C GLU A 29 1.26 -1.48 11.87
N LEU A 30 0.39 -1.29 10.86
CA LEU A 30 0.70 -1.58 9.46
C LEU A 30 1.10 -0.31 8.69
N CYS A 31 2.25 -0.39 8.03
CA CYS A 31 2.70 0.57 7.03
C CYS A 31 2.89 -0.14 5.70
N VAL A 32 2.37 0.42 4.62
CA VAL A 32 2.53 -0.09 3.27
C VAL A 32 3.32 0.93 2.45
N PHE A 33 4.48 0.52 1.96
CA PHE A 33 5.33 1.32 1.10
C PHE A 33 5.11 0.93 -0.37
N SER A 34 4.87 1.93 -1.21
CA SER A 34 4.64 1.74 -2.65
C SER A 34 5.37 2.80 -3.48
N PRO A 35 5.92 2.48 -4.65
CA PRO A 35 6.39 3.49 -5.59
C PRO A 35 5.25 4.44 -6.03
N THR A 36 5.60 5.68 -6.36
CA THR A 36 4.68 6.65 -6.98
C THR A 36 4.22 6.24 -8.37
N SER A 37 5.06 5.51 -9.11
CA SER A 37 4.72 4.95 -10.41
C SER A 37 5.52 3.69 -10.72
N TRP A 38 4.98 2.81 -11.55
CA TRP A 38 5.67 1.61 -12.05
C TRP A 38 5.26 1.32 -13.49
N HIS A 39 5.97 0.41 -14.15
CA HIS A 39 5.60 -0.06 -15.48
C HIS A 39 4.83 -1.39 -15.39
N GLU A 40 3.69 -1.47 -16.07
CA GLU A 40 2.88 -2.68 -16.24
C GLU A 40 2.54 -2.81 -17.73
N HIS A 41 2.93 -3.90 -18.38
CA HIS A 41 2.66 -4.13 -19.81
C HIS A 41 3.00 -2.94 -20.73
N MET A 42 4.21 -2.37 -20.58
CA MET A 42 4.69 -1.19 -21.32
C MET A 42 3.92 0.11 -21.05
N ARG A 43 3.02 0.14 -20.07
CA ARG A 43 2.30 1.35 -19.63
C ARG A 43 2.83 1.80 -18.28
N GLN A 44 3.01 3.12 -18.12
CA GLN A 44 3.31 3.70 -16.82
C GLN A 44 1.99 3.81 -16.02
N VAL A 45 1.95 3.16 -14.86
CA VAL A 45 0.85 3.24 -13.90
C VAL A 45 1.28 4.17 -12.78
N ARG A 46 0.39 5.06 -12.35
CA ARG A 46 0.62 5.98 -11.23
C ARG A 46 -0.26 5.60 -10.05
N ALA A 47 0.27 5.80 -8.86
CA ALA A 47 -0.50 5.68 -7.63
C ALA A 47 -1.57 6.78 -7.53
N GLU A 48 -2.83 6.40 -7.30
CA GLU A 48 -3.96 7.34 -7.24
C GLU A 48 -4.48 7.60 -5.81
N ARG A 49 -4.33 6.63 -4.89
CA ARG A 49 -4.83 6.72 -3.50
C ARG A 49 -3.75 6.39 -2.48
N THR A 50 -3.54 7.30 -1.55
CA THR A 50 -2.46 7.21 -0.54
C THR A 50 -2.97 7.26 0.90
N HIS A 51 -4.29 7.21 1.09
CA HIS A 51 -4.87 7.34 2.42
C HIS A 51 -5.91 6.25 2.69
N HIS A 52 -5.74 5.57 3.82
CA HIS A 52 -6.67 4.57 4.33
C HIS A 52 -6.85 4.77 5.84
N PRO A 53 -8.06 4.63 6.40
CA PRO A 53 -8.28 4.83 7.83
C PRO A 53 -7.60 3.77 8.71
N ALA A 54 -7.39 2.56 8.19
CA ALA A 54 -6.88 1.43 8.98
C ALA A 54 -5.34 1.29 9.00
N TYR A 55 -4.62 1.86 8.02
CA TYR A 55 -3.16 1.71 7.91
C TYR A 55 -2.55 2.84 7.12
N ARG A 56 -1.24 3.03 7.26
CA ARG A 56 -0.53 4.08 6.53
C ARG A 56 -0.04 3.58 5.17
N ILE A 57 -0.16 4.41 4.15
CA ILE A 57 0.49 4.20 2.86
C ILE A 57 1.55 5.28 2.69
N GLU A 58 2.79 4.86 2.48
CA GLU A 58 3.93 5.73 2.21
C GLU A 58 4.34 5.56 0.74
N LEU A 59 4.44 6.67 0.01
CA LEU A 59 4.92 6.65 -1.36
C LEU A 59 6.42 6.87 -1.43
N GLY A 60 7.11 5.99 -2.15
CA GLY A 60 8.53 6.12 -2.45
C GLY A 60 8.82 7.33 -3.33
N ARG A 61 9.85 8.11 -2.98
CA ARG A 61 10.37 9.17 -3.85
C ARG A 61 11.18 8.50 -4.96
N THR A 62 10.83 8.79 -6.21
CA THR A 62 11.61 8.43 -7.40
C THR A 62 12.64 9.52 -7.68
#